data_AF-A0A2P7SD94-F1
#
_entry.id   AF-A0A2P7SD94-F1
#
_cell.length_a   1.000
_cell.length_b   1.000
_cell.length_c   1.000
_cell.angle_alpha   90.00
_cell.angle_beta   90.00
_cell.angle_gamma   90.00
#
_symmetry.space_group_name_H-M   'P 1'
#
loop_
_entity.id
_entity.type
_entity.pdbx_description
1 polymer ?
#
loop_
_entity_poly.entity_id
_entity_poly.type
_entity_poly.pdbx_seq_one_letter_code
_entity_poly.pdbx_strand_id
1 'polypeptide(L)'
;MRQKSIETIVSKAEELATSANNLLSSLARFEDGSGQPFDVRKTIRSIDSSVSQIVARIQSAVGIIAEFGKATRADLVPALVLSNLQQSITDCVTAIDTLIKLVENLVQSQGGLLTFNYTNFHAQTKNGQSHNMEGQFLALFNASETFLQRFFESLYILKPRASYSFQAAASGLSSVIDNANDNLTALKNSLKKVTVSEQSLKSKEDEATSHLEEIKRLKTDGDADRKTIADYLAQATQQKASVQALHDEAVKLDSSVKAYQTAFDQFQKQLDEREETFTEGTANLAALIAMFEGQRTSVEELIKRSEQMLASATVSGLASNFSTMTEKLTSELWWARFAFYIGILFLTVSALPLLAFVIMPLAAPFIQFYFPGVTIPAIEIAPSGAQNGWQYLGQVLARITILLPAAWFVSFAAIRHSSLFRLREHYAYKYSMAVAVEGFKQQAPSYDQEIAALVLEQLAFNPADKLIPSKDIREGKAPGIAGYLLEKIRARVEPPLATPKAK
;
A
#
# COMPACT_ATOMS: atom_id res chain seq x y z
N MET A 1 2.38 -80.13 -111.41
CA MET A 1 1.17 -79.35 -111.07
C MET A 1 0.47 -79.89 -109.83
N ARG A 2 0.09 -81.19 -109.77
CA ARG A 2 -0.60 -81.78 -108.59
C ARG A 2 0.19 -81.69 -107.28
N GLN A 3 1.49 -82.00 -107.30
CA GLN A 3 2.33 -81.89 -106.10
C GLN A 3 2.36 -80.47 -105.51
N LYS A 4 2.48 -79.45 -106.37
CA LYS A 4 2.41 -78.04 -105.98
C LYS A 4 1.04 -77.67 -105.39
N SER A 5 -0.05 -78.23 -105.92
CA SER A 5 -1.39 -78.06 -105.33
C SER A 5 -1.48 -78.69 -103.94
N ILE A 6 -0.87 -79.87 -103.73
CA ILE A 6 -0.82 -80.53 -102.42
C ILE A 6 -0.02 -79.70 -101.41
N GLU A 7 1.15 -79.18 -101.79
CA GLU A 7 1.94 -78.28 -100.94
C GLU A 7 1.16 -77.02 -100.56
N THR A 8 0.41 -76.45 -101.52
CA THR A 8 -0.47 -75.30 -101.28
C THR A 8 -1.59 -75.64 -100.29
N ILE A 9 -2.19 -76.82 -100.42
CA ILE A 9 -3.23 -77.32 -99.50
C ILE A 9 -2.67 -77.50 -98.08
N VAL A 10 -1.46 -78.07 -97.94
CA VAL A 10 -0.79 -78.23 -96.64
C VAL A 10 -0.57 -76.86 -95.98
N SER A 11 0.00 -75.91 -96.70
CA SER A 11 0.25 -74.56 -96.18
C SER A 11 -1.06 -73.85 -95.78
N LYS A 12 -2.12 -73.95 -96.60
CA LYS A 12 -3.43 -73.38 -96.24
C LYS A 12 -4.10 -74.09 -95.06
N ALA A 13 -3.85 -75.38 -94.88
CA ALA A 13 -4.37 -76.11 -93.73
C ALA A 13 -3.69 -75.64 -92.43
N GLU A 14 -2.39 -75.33 -92.45
CA GLU A 14 -1.69 -74.70 -91.31
C GLU A 14 -2.25 -73.30 -90.98
N GLU A 15 -2.55 -72.51 -92.01
CA GLU A 15 -3.26 -71.23 -91.86
C GLU A 15 -4.63 -71.44 -91.19
N LEU A 16 -5.41 -72.43 -91.65
CA LEU A 16 -6.70 -72.79 -91.04
C LEU A 16 -6.57 -73.21 -89.58
N ALA A 17 -5.58 -74.02 -89.21
CA ALA A 17 -5.33 -74.36 -87.81
C ALA A 17 -4.97 -73.13 -86.97
N THR A 18 -4.21 -72.19 -87.53
CA THR A 18 -3.84 -70.94 -86.86
C THR A 18 -5.07 -70.06 -86.64
N SER A 19 -5.89 -69.83 -87.67
CA SER A 19 -7.16 -69.08 -87.54
C SER A 19 -8.11 -69.74 -86.53
N ALA A 20 -8.23 -71.08 -86.53
CA ALA A 20 -9.06 -71.79 -85.58
C ALA A 20 -8.61 -71.62 -84.12
N ASN A 21 -7.29 -71.59 -83.86
CA ASN A 21 -6.74 -71.31 -82.53
C ASN A 21 -6.94 -69.84 -82.11
N ASN A 22 -6.78 -68.91 -83.07
CA ASN A 22 -7.05 -67.50 -82.85
C ASN A 22 -8.52 -67.25 -82.50
N LEU A 23 -9.44 -67.99 -83.12
CA LEU A 23 -10.87 -67.92 -82.79
C LEU A 23 -11.14 -68.32 -81.34
N LEU A 24 -10.60 -69.45 -80.88
CA LEU A 24 -10.75 -69.88 -79.49
C LEU A 24 -10.18 -68.83 -78.52
N SER A 25 -9.02 -68.25 -78.86
CA SER A 25 -8.40 -67.20 -78.06
C SER A 25 -9.23 -65.91 -78.04
N SER A 26 -9.80 -65.53 -79.18
CA SER A 26 -10.67 -64.36 -79.30
C SER A 26 -11.97 -64.54 -78.51
N LEU A 27 -12.57 -65.73 -78.55
CA LEU A 27 -13.77 -66.04 -77.78
C LEU A 27 -13.47 -66.14 -76.28
N ALA A 28 -12.31 -66.69 -75.89
CA ALA A 28 -11.91 -66.73 -74.48
C ALA A 28 -11.72 -65.33 -73.87
N ARG A 29 -11.33 -64.33 -74.68
CA ARG A 29 -11.26 -62.91 -74.27
C ARG A 29 -12.59 -62.17 -74.37
N PHE A 30 -13.62 -62.80 -74.93
CA PHE A 30 -14.95 -62.23 -75.07
C PHE A 30 -15.74 -62.43 -73.77
N GLU A 31 -15.38 -61.65 -72.74
CA GLU A 31 -15.91 -61.76 -71.39
C GLU A 31 -17.16 -60.90 -71.17
N ASP A 32 -18.15 -61.44 -70.47
CA ASP A 32 -19.38 -60.73 -70.12
C ASP A 32 -19.19 -59.73 -68.96
N GLY A 33 -20.27 -59.05 -68.54
CA GLY A 33 -20.25 -58.08 -67.46
C GLY A 33 -19.87 -58.65 -66.08
N SER A 34 -19.87 -59.99 -65.93
CA SER A 34 -19.41 -60.70 -64.73
C SER A 34 -17.97 -61.20 -64.84
N GLY A 35 -17.28 -60.90 -65.96
CA GLY A 35 -15.93 -61.37 -66.23
C GLY A 35 -15.87 -62.85 -66.62
N GLN A 36 -17.00 -63.46 -67.01
CA GLN A 36 -17.03 -64.85 -67.47
C GLN A 36 -16.76 -64.90 -68.97
N PRO A 37 -15.80 -65.72 -69.44
CA PRO A 37 -15.49 -65.84 -70.87
C PRO A 37 -16.62 -66.54 -71.64
N PHE A 38 -16.65 -66.34 -72.96
CA PHE A 38 -17.58 -67.05 -73.84
C PHE A 38 -17.44 -68.58 -73.69
N ASP A 39 -18.55 -69.26 -73.41
CA ASP A 39 -18.59 -70.70 -73.24
C ASP A 39 -18.63 -71.41 -74.61
N VAL A 40 -17.44 -71.74 -75.11
CA VAL A 40 -17.23 -72.48 -76.36
C VAL A 40 -17.83 -73.89 -76.39
N ARG A 41 -18.30 -74.40 -75.24
CA ARG A 41 -18.93 -75.73 -75.12
C ARG A 41 -20.44 -75.68 -75.36
N LYS A 42 -21.05 -74.48 -75.34
CA LYS A 42 -22.48 -74.35 -75.67
C LYS A 42 -22.72 -74.66 -77.14
N THR A 43 -23.75 -75.45 -77.39
CA THR A 43 -24.20 -75.80 -78.75
C THR A 43 -24.70 -74.56 -79.46
N ILE A 44 -24.33 -74.41 -80.73
CA ILE A 44 -24.87 -73.35 -81.56
C ILE A 44 -26.33 -73.67 -81.87
N ARG A 45 -27.20 -72.66 -81.85
CA ARG A 45 -28.63 -72.86 -82.09
C ARG A 45 -28.86 -73.49 -83.47
N SER A 46 -29.82 -74.40 -83.53
CA SER A 46 -30.22 -75.12 -84.75
C SER A 46 -29.19 -76.13 -85.26
N ILE A 47 -28.06 -76.34 -84.55
CA ILE A 47 -27.07 -77.36 -84.86
C ILE A 47 -26.65 -78.12 -83.58
N ASP A 48 -26.20 -79.36 -83.75
CA ASP A 48 -25.82 -80.26 -82.64
C ASP A 48 -24.36 -80.10 -82.20
N SER A 49 -23.69 -79.05 -82.68
CA SER A 49 -22.25 -78.86 -82.56
C SER A 49 -21.92 -77.55 -81.84
N SER A 50 -20.96 -77.60 -80.92
CA SER A 50 -20.37 -76.43 -80.26
C SER A 50 -19.18 -75.90 -81.05
N VAL A 51 -18.77 -74.66 -80.77
CA VAL A 51 -17.57 -74.06 -81.38
C VAL A 51 -16.32 -74.89 -81.08
N SER A 52 -16.19 -75.39 -79.86
CA SER A 52 -15.07 -76.26 -79.49
C SER A 52 -15.05 -77.57 -80.29
N GLN A 53 -16.22 -78.15 -80.60
CA GLN A 53 -16.31 -79.36 -81.42
C GLN A 53 -15.96 -79.07 -82.88
N ILE A 54 -16.42 -77.95 -83.43
CA ILE A 54 -16.08 -77.50 -84.79
C ILE A 54 -14.56 -77.33 -84.92
N VAL A 55 -13.93 -76.59 -84.01
CA VAL A 55 -12.48 -76.38 -84.00
C VAL A 55 -11.72 -77.71 -83.84
N ALA A 56 -12.18 -78.61 -82.97
CA ALA A 56 -11.54 -79.92 -82.81
C ALA A 56 -11.59 -80.77 -84.09
N ARG A 57 -12.72 -80.75 -84.82
CA ARG A 57 -12.85 -81.43 -86.13
C ARG A 57 -11.90 -80.82 -87.16
N ILE A 58 -11.82 -79.49 -87.21
CA ILE A 58 -10.89 -78.76 -88.10
C ILE A 58 -9.44 -79.15 -87.81
N GLN A 59 -9.00 -79.06 -86.55
CA GLN A 59 -7.63 -79.41 -86.14
C GLN A 59 -7.30 -80.88 -86.47
N SER A 60 -8.26 -81.78 -86.27
CA SER A 60 -8.09 -83.20 -86.61
C SER A 60 -7.87 -83.42 -88.10
N ALA A 61 -8.66 -82.75 -88.96
CA ALA A 61 -8.51 -82.85 -90.41
C ALA A 61 -7.22 -82.18 -90.88
N VAL A 62 -6.87 -81.00 -90.36
CA VAL A 62 -5.61 -80.30 -90.67
C VAL A 62 -4.39 -81.17 -90.33
N GLY A 63 -4.38 -81.81 -89.16
CA GLY A 63 -3.29 -82.70 -88.76
C GLY A 63 -3.06 -83.86 -89.73
N ILE A 64 -4.13 -84.35 -90.37
CA ILE A 64 -4.02 -85.39 -91.41
C ILE A 64 -3.58 -84.78 -92.75
N ILE A 65 -4.09 -83.59 -93.10
CA ILE A 65 -3.69 -82.88 -94.33
C ILE A 65 -2.20 -82.58 -94.34
N ALA A 66 -1.58 -82.28 -93.20
CA ALA A 66 -0.14 -82.07 -93.08
C ALA A 66 0.70 -83.25 -93.62
N GLU A 67 0.14 -84.46 -93.60
CA GLU A 67 0.79 -85.68 -94.11
C GLU A 67 0.52 -85.94 -95.59
N PHE A 68 -0.28 -85.11 -96.28
CA PHE A 68 -0.58 -85.27 -97.71
C PHE A 68 0.66 -85.12 -98.59
N GLY A 69 1.68 -84.36 -98.16
CA GLY A 69 2.96 -84.28 -98.86
C GLY A 69 3.70 -85.64 -98.97
N LYS A 70 3.36 -86.61 -98.10
CA LYS A 70 3.91 -87.96 -98.07
C LYS A 70 2.97 -89.02 -98.68
N ALA A 71 1.93 -88.58 -99.39
CA ALA A 71 0.94 -89.45 -100.02
C ALA A 71 1.54 -90.34 -101.11
N THR A 72 1.16 -91.62 -101.14
CA THR A 72 1.68 -92.59 -102.11
C THR A 72 0.99 -92.51 -103.48
N ARG A 73 -0.13 -91.79 -103.58
CA ARG A 73 -1.00 -91.74 -104.75
C ARG A 73 -1.27 -90.31 -105.24
N ALA A 74 -0.37 -89.37 -104.96
CA ALA A 74 -0.51 -87.96 -105.30
C ALA A 74 -0.84 -87.71 -106.79
N ASP A 75 -0.28 -88.50 -107.71
CA ASP A 75 -0.49 -88.35 -109.16
C ASP A 75 -1.87 -88.81 -109.65
N LEU A 76 -2.56 -89.65 -108.88
CA LEU A 76 -3.87 -90.21 -109.24
C LEU A 76 -5.04 -89.32 -108.83
N VAL A 77 -4.79 -88.24 -108.09
CA VAL A 77 -5.85 -87.35 -107.61
C VAL A 77 -6.36 -86.45 -108.75
N PRO A 78 -7.66 -86.42 -109.04
CA PRO A 78 -8.22 -85.47 -109.98
C PRO A 78 -7.94 -84.03 -109.53
N ALA A 79 -7.51 -83.17 -110.45
CA ALA A 79 -7.17 -81.77 -110.13
C ALA A 79 -8.36 -81.01 -109.52
N LEU A 80 -9.59 -81.35 -109.94
CA LEU A 80 -10.83 -80.79 -109.40
C LEU A 80 -10.99 -81.09 -107.90
N VAL A 81 -10.61 -82.28 -107.43
CA VAL A 81 -10.70 -82.67 -106.01
C VAL A 81 -9.76 -81.82 -105.16
N LEU A 82 -8.51 -81.65 -105.62
CA LEU A 82 -7.52 -80.79 -104.95
C LEU A 82 -7.97 -79.32 -104.94
N SER A 83 -8.49 -78.81 -106.05
CA SER A 83 -9.01 -77.44 -106.14
C SER A 83 -10.20 -77.22 -105.19
N ASN A 84 -11.12 -78.17 -105.11
CA ASN A 84 -12.28 -78.09 -104.22
C ASN A 84 -11.88 -78.12 -102.75
N LEU A 85 -10.91 -78.95 -102.37
CA LEU A 85 -10.36 -78.97 -101.01
C LEU A 85 -9.64 -77.66 -100.67
N GLN A 86 -8.83 -77.13 -101.59
CA GLN A 86 -8.14 -75.86 -101.38
C GLN A 86 -9.13 -74.71 -101.19
N GLN A 87 -10.21 -74.68 -101.98
CA GLN A 87 -11.26 -73.67 -101.86
C GLN A 87 -12.00 -73.80 -100.52
N SER A 88 -12.40 -75.02 -100.11
CA SER A 88 -13.12 -75.20 -98.86
C SER A 88 -12.30 -74.86 -97.61
N ILE A 89 -10.97 -75.08 -97.64
CA ILE A 89 -10.07 -74.58 -96.59
C ILE A 89 -10.12 -73.04 -96.53
N THR A 90 -10.05 -72.38 -97.69
CA THR A 90 -10.07 -70.91 -97.79
C THR A 90 -11.41 -70.34 -97.28
N ASP A 91 -12.52 -70.98 -97.62
CA ASP A 91 -13.85 -70.58 -97.18
C ASP A 91 -13.99 -70.74 -95.65
N CYS A 92 -13.42 -71.81 -95.10
CA CYS A 92 -13.41 -72.05 -93.65
C CYS A 92 -12.56 -71.02 -92.90
N VAL A 93 -11.36 -70.68 -93.39
CA VAL A 93 -10.54 -69.56 -92.87
C VAL A 93 -11.33 -68.26 -92.88
N THR A 94 -11.97 -67.94 -94.01
CA THR A 94 -12.73 -66.70 -94.17
C THR A 94 -13.89 -66.61 -93.18
N ALA A 95 -14.61 -67.72 -92.95
CA ALA A 95 -15.70 -67.77 -91.97
C ALA A 95 -15.18 -67.56 -90.53
N ILE A 96 -14.04 -68.17 -90.19
CA ILE A 96 -13.38 -67.99 -88.90
C ILE A 96 -12.97 -66.53 -88.70
N ASP A 97 -12.24 -65.96 -89.65
CA ASP A 97 -11.71 -64.59 -89.54
C ASP A 97 -12.83 -63.55 -89.51
N THR A 98 -13.94 -63.80 -90.21
CA THR A 98 -15.13 -62.95 -90.16
C THR A 98 -15.73 -62.94 -88.76
N LEU A 99 -15.81 -64.11 -88.11
CA LEU A 99 -16.30 -64.22 -86.73
C LEU A 99 -15.34 -63.57 -85.73
N ILE A 100 -14.02 -63.75 -85.89
CA ILE A 100 -13.00 -63.08 -85.06
C ILE A 100 -13.15 -61.57 -85.16
N LYS A 101 -13.19 -61.01 -86.37
CA LYS A 101 -13.33 -59.57 -86.60
C LYS A 101 -14.62 -59.02 -85.98
N LEU A 102 -15.71 -59.78 -86.04
CA LEU A 102 -16.96 -59.40 -85.38
C LEU A 102 -16.76 -59.33 -83.85
N VAL A 103 -16.20 -60.37 -83.24
CA VAL A 103 -15.92 -60.40 -81.79
C VAL A 103 -15.01 -59.25 -81.37
N GLU A 104 -13.90 -59.04 -82.08
CA GLU A 104 -12.94 -57.97 -81.78
C GLU A 104 -13.58 -56.58 -81.91
N ASN A 105 -14.44 -56.36 -82.91
CA ASN A 105 -15.17 -55.10 -83.07
C ASN A 105 -16.14 -54.86 -81.90
N LEU A 106 -16.85 -55.90 -81.44
CA LEU A 106 -17.72 -55.79 -80.26
C LEU A 106 -16.91 -55.46 -78.99
N VAL A 107 -15.71 -56.01 -78.85
CA VAL A 107 -14.83 -55.73 -77.71
C VAL A 107 -14.27 -54.32 -77.77
N GLN A 108 -13.66 -53.92 -78.89
CA GLN A 108 -12.90 -52.67 -79.01
C GLN A 108 -13.80 -51.46 -79.26
N SER A 109 -14.80 -51.57 -80.14
CA SER A 109 -15.58 -50.43 -80.61
C SER A 109 -16.91 -50.25 -79.86
N GLN A 110 -17.47 -51.33 -79.31
CA GLN A 110 -18.79 -51.32 -78.65
C GLN A 110 -18.70 -51.40 -77.11
N GLY A 111 -17.50 -51.23 -76.55
CA GLY A 111 -17.27 -51.17 -75.10
C GLY A 111 -17.24 -52.53 -74.40
N GLY A 112 -17.21 -53.64 -75.15
CA GLY A 112 -17.19 -54.98 -74.59
C GLY A 112 -18.58 -55.59 -74.37
N LEU A 113 -18.60 -56.87 -74.02
CA LEU A 113 -19.83 -57.62 -73.80
C LEU A 113 -20.38 -57.32 -72.39
N LEU A 114 -21.70 -57.14 -72.31
CA LEU A 114 -22.45 -57.03 -71.06
C LEU A 114 -23.09 -58.38 -70.71
N THR A 115 -23.79 -59.00 -71.65
CA THR A 115 -24.33 -60.36 -71.52
C THR A 115 -24.35 -61.07 -72.87
N PHE A 116 -24.18 -62.39 -72.87
CA PHE A 116 -24.38 -63.23 -74.06
C PHE A 116 -25.50 -64.23 -73.84
N ASN A 117 -26.49 -64.24 -74.73
CA ASN A 117 -27.59 -65.17 -74.66
C ASN A 117 -27.33 -66.37 -75.60
N TYR A 118 -26.95 -67.51 -75.03
CA TYR A 118 -26.66 -68.74 -75.78
C TYR A 118 -27.89 -69.40 -76.43
N THR A 119 -29.11 -69.01 -76.02
CA THR A 119 -30.34 -69.57 -76.61
C THR A 119 -30.64 -68.96 -77.97
N ASN A 120 -30.30 -67.67 -78.18
CA ASN A 120 -30.57 -66.94 -79.41
C ASN A 120 -29.33 -66.30 -80.05
N PHE A 121 -28.13 -66.55 -79.49
CA PHE A 121 -26.85 -66.03 -79.96
C PHE A 121 -26.80 -64.49 -80.11
N HIS A 122 -27.51 -63.78 -79.23
CA HIS A 122 -27.42 -62.33 -79.15
C HIS A 122 -26.37 -61.90 -78.11
N ALA A 123 -25.45 -61.05 -78.55
CA ALA A 123 -24.50 -60.35 -77.70
C ALA A 123 -25.04 -58.97 -77.36
N GLN A 124 -25.30 -58.71 -76.08
CA GLN A 124 -25.60 -57.37 -75.59
C GLN A 124 -24.29 -56.72 -75.15
N THR A 125 -23.95 -55.58 -75.72
CA THR A 125 -22.71 -54.86 -75.42
C THR A 125 -22.92 -53.78 -74.35
N LYS A 126 -21.84 -53.31 -73.72
CA LYS A 126 -21.90 -52.34 -72.61
C LYS A 126 -22.44 -50.98 -73.04
N ASN A 127 -22.37 -50.63 -74.31
CA ASN A 127 -22.98 -49.41 -74.84
C ASN A 127 -24.49 -49.55 -75.13
N GLY A 128 -25.10 -50.69 -74.79
CA GLY A 128 -26.54 -50.94 -74.92
C GLY A 128 -26.98 -51.51 -76.27
N GLN A 129 -26.07 -51.72 -77.24
CA GLN A 129 -26.40 -52.33 -78.53
C GLN A 129 -26.50 -53.86 -78.44
N SER A 130 -27.44 -54.43 -79.19
CA SER A 130 -27.65 -55.88 -79.30
C SER A 130 -27.27 -56.37 -80.69
N HIS A 131 -26.41 -57.38 -80.75
CA HIS A 131 -25.89 -57.93 -82.01
C HIS A 131 -26.27 -59.40 -82.14
N ASN A 132 -26.96 -59.75 -83.23
CA ASN A 132 -27.24 -61.14 -83.57
C ASN A 132 -26.00 -61.77 -84.23
N MET A 133 -25.43 -62.79 -83.58
CA MET A 133 -24.23 -63.50 -84.07
C MET A 133 -24.56 -64.87 -84.65
N GLU A 134 -25.81 -65.33 -84.59
CA GLU A 134 -26.24 -66.69 -84.99
C GLU A 134 -25.78 -67.02 -86.42
N GLY A 135 -25.96 -66.08 -87.35
CA GLY A 135 -25.59 -66.28 -88.76
C GLY A 135 -24.10 -66.55 -88.98
N GLN A 136 -23.22 -65.93 -88.20
CA GLN A 136 -21.76 -66.12 -88.35
C GLN A 136 -21.29 -67.44 -87.75
N PHE A 137 -21.88 -67.86 -86.64
CA PHE A 137 -21.63 -69.20 -86.09
C PHE A 137 -22.16 -70.31 -87.02
N LEU A 138 -23.32 -70.10 -87.65
CA LEU A 138 -23.85 -71.02 -88.66
C LEU A 138 -22.97 -71.09 -89.91
N ALA A 139 -22.48 -69.93 -90.38
CA ALA A 139 -21.58 -69.86 -91.53
C ALA A 139 -20.27 -70.61 -91.26
N LEU A 140 -19.69 -70.46 -90.07
CA LEU A 140 -18.53 -71.23 -89.62
C LEU A 140 -18.80 -72.73 -89.64
N PHE A 141 -19.93 -73.17 -89.07
CA PHE A 141 -20.31 -74.58 -89.07
C PHE A 141 -20.44 -75.14 -90.50
N ASN A 142 -21.21 -74.46 -91.36
CA ASN A 142 -21.42 -74.90 -92.74
C ASN A 142 -20.11 -74.95 -93.56
N ALA A 143 -19.23 -73.97 -93.37
CA ALA A 143 -17.92 -73.97 -94.00
C ALA A 143 -17.05 -75.15 -93.49
N SER A 144 -17.12 -75.46 -92.19
CA SER A 144 -16.40 -76.59 -91.61
C SER A 144 -16.91 -77.95 -92.12
N GLU A 145 -18.22 -78.13 -92.27
CA GLU A 145 -18.81 -79.36 -92.79
C GLU A 145 -18.48 -79.55 -94.28
N THR A 146 -18.52 -78.46 -95.07
CA THR A 146 -18.08 -78.48 -96.47
C THR A 146 -16.59 -78.84 -96.57
N PHE A 147 -15.77 -78.25 -95.70
CA PHE A 147 -14.35 -78.59 -95.61
C PHE A 147 -14.14 -80.07 -95.29
N LEU A 148 -14.81 -80.61 -94.27
CA LEU A 148 -14.73 -82.02 -93.90
C LEU A 148 -15.15 -82.95 -95.04
N GLN A 149 -16.24 -82.63 -95.74
CA GLN A 149 -16.67 -83.40 -96.90
C GLN A 149 -15.58 -83.46 -97.98
N ARG A 150 -15.01 -82.32 -98.39
CA ARG A 150 -13.93 -82.28 -99.40
C ARG A 150 -12.64 -82.93 -98.91
N PHE A 151 -12.37 -82.84 -97.60
CA PHE A 151 -11.27 -83.51 -96.96
C PHE A 151 -11.42 -85.03 -97.07
N PHE A 152 -12.59 -85.61 -96.75
CA PHE A 152 -12.84 -87.04 -96.86
C PHE A 152 -12.78 -87.56 -98.31
N GLU A 153 -13.31 -86.79 -99.27
CA GLU A 153 -13.17 -87.08 -100.71
C GLU A 153 -11.69 -87.18 -101.13
N SER A 154 -10.86 -86.26 -100.63
CA SER A 154 -9.42 -86.22 -100.92
C SER A 154 -8.64 -87.31 -100.20
N LEU A 155 -8.99 -87.59 -98.94
CA LEU A 155 -8.34 -88.55 -98.06
C LEU A 155 -8.36 -89.96 -98.64
N TYR A 156 -9.51 -90.38 -99.18
CA TYR A 156 -9.70 -91.73 -99.73
C TYR A 156 -8.78 -91.99 -100.95
N ILE A 157 -8.48 -90.95 -101.72
CA ILE A 157 -7.67 -91.05 -102.94
C ILE A 157 -6.18 -90.91 -102.59
N LEU A 158 -5.81 -89.90 -101.80
CA LEU A 158 -4.42 -89.59 -101.46
C LEU A 158 -3.77 -90.70 -100.61
N LYS A 159 -4.54 -91.33 -99.71
CA LYS A 159 -4.05 -92.35 -98.76
C LYS A 159 -2.67 -91.98 -98.18
N PRO A 160 -2.57 -90.86 -97.43
CA PRO A 160 -1.32 -90.51 -96.77
C PRO A 160 -0.83 -91.69 -95.92
N ARG A 161 0.49 -91.90 -95.84
CA ARG A 161 1.11 -93.03 -95.10
C ARG A 161 0.88 -92.99 -93.59
N ALA A 162 0.23 -91.95 -93.09
CA ALA A 162 -0.16 -91.83 -91.71
C ALA A 162 -1.31 -92.82 -91.42
N SER A 163 -0.95 -93.99 -90.89
CA SER A 163 -1.67 -94.49 -89.72
C SER A 163 -1.91 -93.29 -88.81
N TYR A 164 -3.17 -93.02 -88.46
CA TYR A 164 -3.56 -92.06 -87.44
C TYR A 164 -2.66 -92.33 -86.22
N SER A 165 -1.54 -91.60 -86.09
CA SER A 165 -0.59 -91.96 -85.06
C SER A 165 -1.20 -91.42 -83.79
N PHE A 166 -1.84 -92.32 -83.04
CA PHE A 166 -2.25 -92.09 -81.67
C PHE A 166 -1.15 -91.37 -80.90
N GLN A 167 0.10 -91.58 -81.27
CA GLN A 167 1.29 -90.90 -80.79
C GLN A 167 1.31 -89.36 -81.02
N ALA A 168 0.94 -88.84 -82.19
CA ALA A 168 0.86 -87.39 -82.43
C ALA A 168 -0.32 -86.74 -81.69
N ALA A 169 -1.47 -87.43 -81.66
CA ALA A 169 -2.63 -87.00 -80.86
C ALA A 169 -2.33 -87.06 -79.35
N ALA A 170 -1.62 -88.09 -78.89
CA ALA A 170 -1.19 -88.27 -77.51
C ALA A 170 -0.11 -87.26 -77.10
N SER A 171 0.84 -86.90 -77.99
CA SER A 171 1.81 -85.85 -77.71
C SER A 171 1.16 -84.47 -77.65
N GLY A 172 0.19 -84.20 -78.53
CA GLY A 172 -0.62 -82.98 -78.48
C GLY A 172 -1.41 -82.89 -77.17
N LEU A 173 -2.10 -83.97 -76.80
CA LEU A 173 -2.84 -84.07 -75.54
C LEU A 173 -1.92 -83.96 -74.32
N SER A 174 -0.73 -84.58 -74.35
CA SER A 174 0.25 -84.49 -73.26
C SER A 174 0.72 -83.05 -73.08
N SER A 175 1.04 -82.33 -74.16
CA SER A 175 1.44 -80.92 -74.03
C SER A 175 0.31 -80.02 -73.51
N VAL A 176 -0.94 -80.34 -73.85
CA VAL A 176 -2.12 -79.62 -73.34
C VAL A 176 -2.32 -79.93 -71.85
N ILE A 177 -2.12 -81.18 -71.43
CA ILE A 177 -2.17 -81.59 -70.02
C ILE A 177 -1.05 -80.93 -69.21
N ASP A 178 0.18 -80.89 -69.74
CA ASP A 178 1.33 -80.28 -69.08
C ASP A 178 1.11 -78.75 -68.92
N ASN A 179 0.70 -78.07 -70.00
CA ASN A 179 0.35 -76.64 -69.94
C ASN A 179 -0.83 -76.38 -68.99
N ALA A 180 -1.84 -77.25 -68.96
CA ALA A 180 -2.96 -77.11 -68.04
C ALA A 180 -2.52 -77.31 -66.59
N ASN A 181 -1.58 -78.21 -66.33
CA ASN A 181 -1.04 -78.47 -65.00
C ASN A 181 -0.13 -77.33 -64.51
N ASP A 182 0.69 -76.77 -65.40
CA ASP A 182 1.49 -75.58 -65.13
C ASP A 182 0.60 -74.38 -64.80
N ASN A 183 -0.45 -74.15 -65.60
CA ASN A 183 -1.43 -73.11 -65.34
C ASN A 183 -2.18 -73.33 -64.02
N LEU A 184 -2.56 -74.57 -63.69
CA LEU A 184 -3.22 -74.90 -62.42
C LEU A 184 -2.29 -74.62 -61.23
N THR A 185 -0.99 -74.91 -61.38
CA THR A 185 0.03 -74.66 -60.36
C THR A 185 0.25 -73.16 -60.17
N ALA A 186 0.33 -72.39 -61.26
CA ALA A 186 0.39 -70.94 -61.22
C ALA A 186 -0.86 -70.35 -60.55
N LEU A 187 -2.05 -70.88 -60.87
CA LEU A 187 -3.31 -70.43 -60.29
C LEU A 187 -3.36 -70.70 -58.77
N LYS A 188 -2.92 -71.89 -58.32
CA LYS A 188 -2.81 -72.21 -56.89
C LYS A 188 -1.86 -71.27 -56.15
N ASN A 189 -0.72 -70.93 -56.77
CA ASN A 189 0.24 -69.99 -56.18
C ASN A 189 -0.34 -68.58 -56.08
N SER A 190 -1.05 -68.12 -57.11
CA SER A 190 -1.76 -66.84 -57.09
C SER A 190 -2.86 -66.82 -56.03
N LEU A 191 -3.67 -67.89 -55.92
CA LEU A 191 -4.69 -68.02 -54.89
C LEU A 191 -4.08 -67.91 -53.48
N LYS A 192 -2.96 -68.60 -53.23
CA LYS A 192 -2.26 -68.52 -51.94
C LYS A 192 -1.78 -67.11 -51.61
N LYS A 193 -1.27 -66.37 -52.62
CA LYS A 193 -0.89 -64.96 -52.44
C LYS A 193 -2.10 -64.07 -52.14
N VAL A 194 -3.23 -64.30 -52.82
CA VAL A 194 -4.48 -63.56 -52.57
C VAL A 194 -4.96 -63.81 -51.13
N THR A 195 -4.95 -65.05 -50.65
CA THR A 195 -5.35 -65.36 -49.25
C THR A 195 -4.45 -64.66 -48.23
N VAL A 196 -3.12 -64.64 -48.45
CA VAL A 196 -2.20 -63.91 -47.56
C VAL A 196 -2.48 -62.40 -47.59
N SER A 197 -2.76 -61.84 -48.77
CA SER A 197 -3.11 -60.44 -48.93
C SER A 197 -4.44 -60.09 -48.26
N GLU A 198 -5.45 -60.94 -48.36
CA GLU A 198 -6.74 -60.80 -47.69
C GLU A 198 -6.57 -60.75 -46.16
N GLN A 199 -5.73 -61.63 -45.62
CA GLN A 199 -5.46 -61.67 -44.19
C GLN A 199 -4.69 -60.45 -43.69
N SER A 200 -3.76 -59.93 -44.50
CA SER A 200 -3.09 -58.64 -44.22
C SER A 200 -4.05 -57.45 -44.30
N LEU A 201 -4.98 -57.46 -45.26
CA LEU A 201 -6.03 -56.44 -45.39
C LEU A 201 -6.93 -56.42 -44.15
N LYS A 202 -7.34 -57.59 -43.68
CA LYS A 202 -8.17 -57.72 -42.47
C LYS A 202 -7.45 -57.22 -41.22
N SER A 203 -6.16 -57.53 -41.06
CA SER A 203 -5.35 -56.97 -39.96
C SER A 203 -5.27 -55.44 -40.02
N LYS A 204 -5.15 -54.85 -41.22
CA LYS A 204 -5.15 -53.39 -41.38
C LYS A 204 -6.52 -52.77 -41.15
N GLU A 205 -7.59 -53.47 -41.49
CA GLU A 205 -8.96 -53.06 -41.18
C GLU A 205 -9.18 -53.00 -39.67
N ASP A 206 -8.71 -54.02 -38.93
CA ASP A 206 -8.77 -54.04 -37.46
C ASP A 206 -7.97 -52.88 -36.84
N GLU A 207 -6.75 -52.62 -37.32
CA GLU A 207 -5.93 -51.46 -36.89
C GLU A 207 -6.63 -50.13 -37.19
N ALA A 208 -7.19 -49.97 -38.40
CA ALA A 208 -7.90 -48.75 -38.78
C ALA A 208 -9.14 -48.52 -37.91
N THR A 209 -9.84 -49.59 -37.54
CA THR A 209 -11.02 -49.54 -36.65
C THR A 209 -10.60 -49.13 -35.24
N SER A 210 -9.49 -49.67 -34.73
CA SER A 210 -8.92 -49.26 -33.43
C SER A 210 -8.51 -47.78 -33.42
N HIS A 211 -7.83 -47.30 -34.47
CA HIS A 211 -7.47 -45.89 -34.60
C HIS A 211 -8.69 -44.98 -34.69
N LEU A 212 -9.77 -45.41 -35.33
CA LEU A 212 -11.01 -44.64 -35.42
C LEU A 212 -11.68 -44.46 -34.05
N GLU A 213 -11.68 -45.50 -33.21
CA GLU A 213 -12.16 -45.40 -31.83
C GLU A 213 -11.26 -44.50 -30.95
N GLU A 214 -9.94 -44.60 -31.11
CA GLU A 214 -8.98 -43.70 -30.43
C GLU A 214 -9.23 -42.23 -30.80
N ILE A 215 -9.46 -41.94 -32.09
CA ILE A 215 -9.79 -40.59 -32.59
C ILE A 215 -11.12 -40.09 -32.01
N LYS A 216 -12.16 -40.94 -31.91
CA LYS A 216 -13.44 -40.56 -31.29
C LYS A 216 -13.26 -40.22 -29.81
N ARG A 217 -12.46 -41.00 -29.09
CA ARG A 217 -12.13 -40.75 -27.68
C ARG A 217 -11.42 -39.40 -27.53
N LEU A 218 -10.34 -39.18 -28.28
CA LEU A 218 -9.57 -37.93 -28.25
C LEU A 218 -10.41 -36.70 -28.62
N LYS A 219 -11.35 -36.84 -29.56
CA LYS A 219 -12.31 -35.78 -29.88
C LYS A 219 -13.20 -35.43 -28.69
N THR A 220 -13.70 -36.43 -27.98
CA THR A 220 -14.57 -36.25 -26.80
C THR A 220 -13.82 -35.58 -25.66
N ASP A 221 -12.58 -36.01 -25.40
CA ASP A 221 -11.69 -35.39 -24.42
C ASP A 221 -11.40 -33.93 -24.79
N GLY A 222 -11.10 -33.66 -26.07
CA GLY A 222 -10.86 -32.30 -26.57
C GLY A 222 -12.07 -31.38 -26.47
N ASP A 223 -13.29 -31.90 -26.66
CA ASP A 223 -14.53 -31.13 -26.46
C ASP A 223 -14.77 -30.81 -24.97
N ALA A 224 -14.43 -31.74 -24.07
CA ALA A 224 -14.48 -31.51 -22.62
C ALA A 224 -13.47 -30.44 -22.17
N ASP A 225 -12.22 -30.52 -22.64
CA ASP A 225 -11.18 -29.54 -22.35
C ASP A 225 -11.57 -28.13 -22.80
N ARG A 226 -12.18 -27.99 -23.99
CA ARG A 226 -12.69 -26.70 -24.48
C ARG A 226 -13.73 -26.08 -23.55
N LYS A 227 -14.62 -26.91 -22.98
CA LYS A 227 -15.61 -26.44 -22.02
C LYS A 227 -14.94 -25.95 -20.73
N THR A 228 -13.97 -26.70 -20.22
CA THR A 228 -13.19 -26.29 -19.04
C THR A 228 -12.40 -25.00 -19.27
N ILE A 229 -11.80 -24.82 -20.45
CA ILE A 229 -11.10 -23.58 -20.83
C ILE A 229 -12.07 -22.40 -20.85
N ALA A 230 -13.28 -22.58 -21.41
CA ALA A 230 -14.31 -21.54 -21.43
C ALA A 230 -14.73 -21.14 -20.00
N ASP A 231 -14.90 -22.11 -19.10
CA ASP A 231 -15.21 -21.84 -17.69
C ASP A 231 -14.07 -21.09 -16.99
N TYR A 232 -12.82 -21.46 -17.23
CA TYR A 232 -11.66 -20.72 -16.68
C TYR A 232 -11.53 -19.31 -17.25
N LEU A 233 -11.81 -19.10 -18.53
CA LEU A 233 -11.81 -17.77 -19.15
C LEU A 233 -12.89 -16.88 -18.51
N ALA A 234 -14.09 -17.43 -18.26
CA ALA A 234 -15.18 -16.72 -17.59
C ALA A 234 -14.77 -16.34 -16.16
N GLN A 235 -14.18 -17.26 -15.39
CA GLN A 235 -13.67 -17.00 -14.05
C GLN A 235 -12.57 -15.94 -14.04
N ALA A 236 -11.59 -16.03 -14.95
CA ALA A 236 -10.52 -15.04 -15.07
C ALA A 236 -11.05 -13.64 -15.41
N THR A 237 -12.06 -13.56 -16.28
CA THR A 237 -12.73 -12.30 -16.64
C THR A 237 -13.45 -11.69 -15.44
N GLN A 238 -14.18 -12.51 -14.67
CA GLN A 238 -14.86 -12.08 -13.45
C GLN A 238 -13.87 -11.61 -12.39
N GLN A 239 -12.78 -12.34 -12.16
CA GLN A 239 -11.73 -11.95 -11.22
C GLN A 239 -11.05 -10.65 -11.62
N LYS A 240 -10.76 -10.47 -12.92
CA LYS A 240 -10.21 -9.20 -13.44
C LYS A 240 -11.12 -8.02 -13.14
N ALA A 241 -12.43 -8.17 -13.36
CA ALA A 241 -13.41 -7.12 -13.05
C ALA A 241 -13.44 -6.81 -11.54
N SER A 242 -13.38 -7.83 -10.69
CA SER A 242 -13.32 -7.65 -9.22
C SER A 242 -12.04 -6.94 -8.77
N VAL A 243 -10.89 -7.28 -9.35
CA VAL A 243 -9.61 -6.60 -9.05
C VAL A 243 -9.66 -5.14 -9.47
N GLN A 244 -10.25 -4.82 -10.63
CA GLN A 244 -10.42 -3.44 -11.07
C GLN A 244 -11.33 -2.64 -10.11
N ALA A 245 -12.45 -3.21 -9.69
CA ALA A 245 -13.34 -2.55 -8.73
C ALA A 245 -12.64 -2.29 -7.38
N LEU A 246 -11.89 -3.28 -6.87
CA LEU A 246 -11.11 -3.13 -5.63
C LEU A 246 -10.01 -2.07 -5.78
N HIS A 247 -9.36 -2.01 -6.94
CA HIS A 247 -8.36 -0.98 -7.24
C HIS A 247 -8.98 0.42 -7.21
N ASP A 248 -10.14 0.61 -7.86
CA ASP A 248 -10.85 1.89 -7.88
C ASP A 248 -11.29 2.33 -6.47
N GLU A 249 -11.73 1.38 -5.62
CA GLU A 249 -12.03 1.63 -4.21
C GLU A 249 -10.79 2.02 -3.41
N ALA A 250 -9.66 1.34 -3.62
CA ALA A 250 -8.41 1.66 -2.95
C ALA A 250 -7.91 3.07 -3.32
N VAL A 251 -8.06 3.49 -4.58
CA VAL A 251 -7.74 4.85 -5.02
C VAL A 251 -8.65 5.89 -4.35
N LYS A 252 -9.94 5.60 -4.20
CA LYS A 252 -10.88 6.48 -3.45
C LYS A 252 -10.54 6.56 -1.96
N LEU A 253 -10.09 5.46 -1.37
CA LEU A 253 -9.65 5.45 0.02
C LEU A 253 -8.38 6.27 0.21
N ASP A 254 -7.37 6.11 -0.65
CA ASP A 254 -6.12 6.89 -0.62
C ASP A 254 -6.39 8.40 -0.75
N SER A 255 -7.28 8.79 -1.66
CA SER A 255 -7.66 10.20 -1.80
C SER A 255 -8.37 10.75 -0.55
N SER A 256 -9.23 9.94 0.07
CA SER A 256 -9.91 10.30 1.33
C SER A 256 -8.93 10.46 2.49
N VAL A 257 -7.96 9.54 2.63
CA VAL A 257 -6.90 9.61 3.66
C VAL A 257 -6.06 10.88 3.48
N LYS A 258 -5.65 11.20 2.24
CA LYS A 258 -4.91 12.43 1.95
C LYS A 258 -5.70 13.70 2.28
N ALA A 259 -7.00 13.70 2.01
CA ALA A 259 -7.89 14.81 2.38
C ALA A 259 -7.97 14.97 3.91
N TYR A 260 -8.14 13.87 4.66
CA TYR A 260 -8.15 13.91 6.12
C TYR A 260 -6.82 14.34 6.72
N GLN A 261 -5.69 13.90 6.16
CA GLN A 261 -4.37 14.32 6.59
C GLN A 261 -4.21 15.84 6.45
N THR A 262 -4.62 16.39 5.31
CA THR A 262 -4.59 17.84 5.07
C THR A 262 -5.47 18.60 6.07
N ALA A 263 -6.68 18.08 6.36
CA ALA A 263 -7.58 18.68 7.34
C ALA A 263 -7.00 18.60 8.77
N PHE A 264 -6.32 17.51 9.11
CA PHE A 264 -5.67 17.33 10.40
C PHE A 264 -4.51 18.29 10.59
N ASP A 265 -3.66 18.48 9.57
CA ASP A 265 -2.56 19.45 9.61
C ASP A 265 -3.08 20.89 9.80
N GLN A 266 -4.19 21.24 9.13
CA GLN A 266 -4.86 22.52 9.33
C GLN A 266 -5.42 22.68 10.74
N PHE A 267 -6.04 21.62 11.29
CA PHE A 267 -6.57 21.64 12.64
C PHE A 267 -5.45 21.78 13.69
N GLN A 268 -4.33 21.08 13.51
CA GLN A 268 -3.17 21.21 14.39
C GLN A 268 -2.64 22.64 14.37
N LYS A 269 -2.51 23.25 13.19
CA LYS A 269 -2.11 24.65 13.06
C LYS A 269 -3.05 25.60 13.81
N GLN A 270 -4.36 25.39 13.71
CA GLN A 270 -5.35 26.18 14.45
C GLN A 270 -5.24 25.99 15.96
N LEU A 271 -4.92 24.78 16.44
CA LEU A 271 -4.68 24.55 17.86
C LEU A 271 -3.42 25.26 18.35
N ASP A 272 -2.34 25.22 17.58
CA ASP A 272 -1.08 25.88 17.92
C ASP A 272 -1.27 27.40 17.98
N GLU A 273 -1.94 28.01 16.98
CA GLU A 273 -2.28 29.44 16.96
C GLU A 273 -3.17 29.83 18.15
N ARG A 274 -4.12 28.97 18.53
CA ARG A 274 -5.00 29.19 19.68
C ARG A 274 -4.23 29.11 21.00
N GLU A 275 -3.33 28.15 21.14
CA GLU A 275 -2.49 28.00 22.33
C GLU A 275 -1.57 29.22 22.50
N GLU A 276 -0.94 29.69 21.42
CA GLU A 276 -0.16 30.92 21.42
C GLU A 276 -1.01 32.10 21.91
N THR A 277 -2.19 32.30 21.34
CA THR A 277 -3.13 33.35 21.77
C THR A 277 -3.53 33.22 23.25
N PHE A 278 -3.74 32.00 23.75
CA PHE A 278 -4.04 31.76 25.17
C PHE A 278 -2.85 32.09 26.07
N THR A 279 -1.63 31.75 25.68
CA THR A 279 -0.42 32.08 26.45
C THR A 279 -0.20 33.60 26.50
N GLU A 280 -0.34 34.30 25.38
CA GLU A 280 -0.29 35.76 25.31
C GLU A 280 -1.41 36.40 26.16
N GLY A 281 -2.64 35.91 26.02
CA GLY A 281 -3.79 36.37 26.80
C GLY A 281 -3.58 36.19 28.31
N THR A 282 -3.01 35.05 28.73
CA THR A 282 -2.69 34.77 30.14
C THR A 282 -1.61 35.71 30.66
N ALA A 283 -0.57 35.97 29.87
CA ALA A 283 0.49 36.93 30.21
C ALA A 283 -0.07 38.36 30.36
N ASN A 284 -0.92 38.79 29.42
CA ASN A 284 -1.59 40.08 29.46
C ASN A 284 -2.52 40.22 30.68
N LEU A 285 -3.28 39.18 31.01
CA LEU A 285 -4.14 39.16 32.20
C LEU A 285 -3.31 39.27 33.48
N ALA A 286 -2.22 38.51 33.59
CA ALA A 286 -1.31 38.60 34.73
C ALA A 286 -0.70 40.00 34.88
N ALA A 287 -0.29 40.63 33.77
CA ALA A 287 0.20 42.00 33.76
C ALA A 287 -0.88 43.00 34.22
N LEU A 288 -2.12 42.84 33.75
CA LEU A 288 -3.24 43.69 34.14
C LEU A 288 -3.57 43.55 35.64
N ILE A 289 -3.56 42.33 36.17
CA ILE A 289 -3.74 42.06 37.61
C ILE A 289 -2.64 42.77 38.41
N ALA A 290 -1.37 42.65 38.01
CA ALA A 290 -0.27 43.32 38.67
C ALA A 290 -0.40 44.86 38.65
N MET A 291 -0.87 45.43 37.53
CA MET A 291 -1.19 46.86 37.44
C MET A 291 -2.30 47.27 38.41
N PHE A 292 -3.38 46.51 38.51
CA PHE A 292 -4.48 46.80 39.43
C PHE A 292 -4.05 46.70 40.89
N GLU A 293 -3.23 45.72 41.25
CA GLU A 293 -2.66 45.62 42.60
C GLU A 293 -1.78 46.84 42.93
N GLY A 294 -0.93 47.28 42.00
CA GLY A 294 -0.13 48.50 42.16
C GLY A 294 -0.97 49.77 42.31
N GLN A 295 -2.06 49.90 41.54
CA GLN A 295 -3.01 51.00 41.70
C GLN A 295 -3.70 50.97 43.06
N ARG A 296 -4.12 49.80 43.54
CA ARG A 296 -4.74 49.64 44.86
C ARG A 296 -3.82 50.13 45.99
N THR A 297 -2.54 49.76 45.96
CA THR A 297 -1.55 50.25 46.94
C THR A 297 -1.41 51.77 46.89
N SER A 298 -1.40 52.36 45.69
CA SER A 298 -1.31 53.81 45.52
C SER A 298 -2.54 54.54 46.09
N VAL A 299 -3.74 53.99 45.90
CA VAL A 299 -4.98 54.53 46.47
C VAL A 299 -4.96 54.45 48.00
N GLU A 300 -4.51 53.34 48.57
CA GLU A 300 -4.37 53.17 50.02
C GLU A 300 -3.41 54.20 50.63
N GLU A 301 -2.28 54.46 49.97
CA GLU A 301 -1.35 55.51 50.40
C GLU A 301 -1.96 56.91 50.32
N LEU A 302 -2.76 57.19 49.28
CA LEU A 302 -3.45 58.47 49.10
C LEU A 302 -4.50 58.72 50.20
N ILE A 303 -5.25 57.68 50.59
CA ILE A 303 -6.20 57.74 51.72
C ILE A 303 -5.46 58.09 53.01
N LYS A 304 -4.37 57.39 53.31
CA LYS A 304 -3.57 57.61 54.52
C LYS A 304 -3.01 59.04 54.61
N ARG A 305 -2.51 59.58 53.49
CA ARG A 305 -2.03 60.97 53.43
C ARG A 305 -3.16 61.98 53.64
N SER A 306 -4.35 61.71 53.11
CA SER A 306 -5.52 62.56 53.27
C SER A 306 -6.01 62.60 54.72
N GLU A 307 -6.01 61.47 55.42
CA GLU A 307 -6.33 61.38 56.85
C GLU A 307 -5.35 62.16 57.73
N GLN A 308 -4.04 62.09 57.42
CA GLN A 308 -3.01 62.84 58.14
C GLN A 308 -3.15 64.36 57.97
N MET A 309 -3.51 64.84 56.77
CA MET A 309 -3.76 66.27 56.54
C MET A 309 -5.00 66.76 57.29
N LEU A 310 -6.10 65.98 57.30
CA LEU A 310 -7.32 66.32 58.04
C LEU A 310 -7.09 66.40 59.56
N ALA A 311 -6.28 65.49 60.12
CA ALA A 311 -5.93 65.55 61.53
C ALA A 311 -5.22 66.87 61.87
N SER A 312 -4.18 67.25 61.12
CA SER A 312 -3.33 68.42 61.46
C SER A 312 -4.04 69.79 61.42
N ALA A 313 -5.17 69.92 60.73
CA ALA A 313 -5.90 71.19 60.56
C ALA A 313 -6.96 71.46 61.65
N THR A 314 -7.19 70.53 62.60
CA THR A 314 -8.25 70.63 63.61
C THR A 314 -7.69 70.77 65.03
N VAL A 315 -8.46 71.39 65.94
CA VAL A 315 -8.09 71.56 67.36
C VAL A 315 -7.76 70.22 68.03
N SER A 316 -8.49 69.15 67.67
CA SER A 316 -8.21 67.78 68.13
C SER A 316 -6.88 67.21 67.61
N GLY A 317 -6.47 67.52 66.39
CA GLY A 317 -5.17 67.07 65.89
C GLY A 317 -3.99 67.92 66.38
N LEU A 318 -4.19 69.20 66.68
CA LEU A 318 -3.21 70.01 67.43
C LEU A 318 -2.99 69.43 68.85
N ALA A 319 -4.08 69.06 69.54
CA ALA A 319 -3.99 68.37 70.82
C ALA A 319 -3.23 67.03 70.69
N SER A 320 -3.56 66.19 69.71
CA SER A 320 -2.84 64.93 69.47
C SER A 320 -1.34 65.16 69.25
N ASN A 321 -0.96 66.15 68.43
CA ASN A 321 0.45 66.47 68.17
C ASN A 321 1.17 66.99 69.44
N PHE A 322 0.53 67.84 70.24
CA PHE A 322 1.09 68.26 71.53
C PHE A 322 1.21 67.10 72.52
N SER A 323 0.29 66.14 72.52
CA SER A 323 0.39 64.91 73.32
C SER A 323 1.60 64.09 72.88
N THR A 324 1.74 63.82 71.58
CA THR A 324 2.88 63.05 71.05
C THR A 324 4.22 63.75 71.31
N MET A 325 4.29 65.09 71.19
CA MET A 325 5.49 65.84 71.56
C MET A 325 5.78 65.77 73.07
N THR A 326 4.74 65.81 73.91
CA THR A 326 4.88 65.64 75.36
C THR A 326 5.41 64.24 75.70
N GLU A 327 4.91 63.20 75.04
CA GLU A 327 5.39 61.81 75.22
C GLU A 327 6.84 61.65 74.77
N LYS A 328 7.22 62.17 73.60
CA LYS A 328 8.60 62.16 73.11
C LYS A 328 9.55 62.88 74.07
N LEU A 329 9.18 64.07 74.52
CA LEU A 329 9.97 64.84 75.50
C LEU A 329 10.03 64.13 76.87
N THR A 330 8.98 63.41 77.27
CA THR A 330 8.99 62.60 78.50
C THR A 330 9.99 61.45 78.38
N SER A 331 10.04 60.79 77.22
CA SER A 331 11.02 59.75 76.94
C SER A 331 12.47 60.29 76.93
N GLU A 332 12.71 61.43 76.27
CA GLU A 332 14.03 62.07 76.28
C GLU A 332 14.45 62.56 77.67
N LEU A 333 13.51 63.06 78.47
CA LEU A 333 13.75 63.50 79.84
C LEU A 333 14.16 62.33 80.74
N TRP A 334 13.59 61.15 80.54
CA TRP A 334 14.00 59.94 81.26
C TRP A 334 15.47 59.60 80.98
N TRP A 335 15.89 59.66 79.71
CA TRP A 335 17.30 59.49 79.34
C TRP A 335 18.22 60.57 79.92
N ALA A 336 17.79 61.83 79.94
CA ALA A 336 18.56 62.91 80.56
C ALA A 336 18.70 62.72 82.08
N ARG A 337 17.64 62.26 82.76
CA ARG A 337 17.67 61.92 84.19
C ARG A 337 18.62 60.76 84.47
N PHE A 338 18.59 59.73 83.63
CA PHE A 338 19.52 58.61 83.71
C PHE A 338 20.98 59.08 83.53
N ALA A 339 21.25 59.91 82.51
CA ALA A 339 22.58 60.47 82.26
C ALA A 339 23.08 61.31 83.45
N PHE A 340 22.21 62.07 84.11
CA PHE A 340 22.56 62.83 85.32
C PHE A 340 22.97 61.91 86.48
N TYR A 341 22.24 60.83 86.75
CA TYR A 341 22.61 59.86 87.79
C TYR A 341 23.91 59.14 87.50
N ILE A 342 24.14 58.75 86.24
CA ILE A 342 25.44 58.18 85.81
C ILE A 342 26.56 59.21 86.00
N GLY A 343 26.32 60.49 85.72
CA GLY A 343 27.28 61.55 85.96
C GLY A 343 27.66 61.70 87.43
N ILE A 344 26.67 61.67 88.34
CA ILE A 344 26.93 61.69 89.79
C ILE A 344 27.73 60.46 90.22
N LEU A 345 27.38 59.28 89.73
CA LEU A 345 28.12 58.05 90.02
C LEU A 345 29.58 58.17 89.56
N PHE A 346 29.80 58.65 88.34
CA PHE A 346 31.14 58.85 87.77
C PHE A 346 31.96 59.86 88.57
N LEU A 347 31.36 60.97 89.00
CA LEU A 347 32.00 61.96 89.87
C LEU A 347 32.36 61.34 91.23
N THR A 348 31.46 60.54 91.80
CA THR A 348 31.69 59.85 93.08
C THR A 348 32.83 58.85 92.97
N VAL A 349 32.86 58.02 91.93
CA VAL A 349 33.93 57.05 91.67
C VAL A 349 35.26 57.75 91.39
N SER A 350 35.25 58.84 90.61
CA SER A 350 36.46 59.63 90.33
C SER A 350 37.01 60.32 91.60
N ALA A 351 36.14 60.66 92.55
CA ALA A 351 36.55 61.23 93.83
C ALA A 351 37.10 60.17 94.82
N LEU A 352 36.80 58.87 94.64
CA LEU A 352 37.27 57.83 95.56
C LEU A 352 38.81 57.69 95.63
N PRO A 353 39.57 57.66 94.51
CA PRO A 353 41.05 57.66 94.55
C PRO A 353 41.61 58.89 95.25
N LEU A 354 41.01 60.06 95.02
CA LEU A 354 41.34 61.32 95.67
C LEU A 354 41.11 61.24 97.18
N LEU A 355 39.99 60.68 97.61
CA LEU A 355 39.63 60.45 99.00
C LEU A 355 40.59 59.43 99.66
N ALA A 356 40.89 58.32 98.98
CA ALA A 356 41.87 57.34 99.44
C ALA A 356 43.26 57.97 99.59
N PHE A 357 43.69 58.79 98.64
CA PHE A 357 44.99 59.48 98.69
C PHE A 357 45.13 60.43 99.88
N VAL A 358 44.04 61.11 100.29
CA VAL A 358 44.06 62.02 101.45
C VAL A 358 43.97 61.25 102.77
N ILE A 359 43.19 60.18 102.83
CA ILE A 359 42.94 59.43 104.07
C ILE A 359 44.06 58.43 104.38
N MET A 360 44.67 57.81 103.36
CA MET A 360 45.65 56.74 103.54
C MET A 360 46.88 57.14 104.37
N PRO A 361 47.48 58.33 104.24
CA PRO A 361 48.57 58.77 105.12
C PRO A 361 48.13 58.95 106.59
N LEU A 362 46.88 59.36 106.81
CA LEU A 362 46.31 59.55 108.14
C LEU A 362 45.97 58.21 108.80
N ALA A 363 45.48 57.25 108.02
CA ALA A 363 45.08 55.92 108.47
C ALA A 363 46.26 54.92 108.58
N ALA A 364 47.33 55.11 107.79
CA ALA A 364 48.51 54.24 107.77
C ALA A 364 49.09 53.92 109.15
N PRO A 365 49.37 54.90 110.05
CA PRO A 365 49.92 54.57 111.37
C PRO A 365 48.96 53.72 112.22
N PHE A 366 47.64 53.93 112.09
CA PHE A 366 46.65 53.11 112.78
C PHE A 366 46.60 51.68 112.23
N ILE A 367 46.61 51.51 110.91
CA ILE A 367 46.58 50.18 110.28
C ILE A 367 47.84 49.38 110.64
N GLN A 368 49.01 50.02 110.62
CA GLN A 368 50.28 49.38 110.93
C GLN A 368 50.37 48.97 112.41
N PHE A 369 49.73 49.72 113.32
CA PHE A 369 49.63 49.36 114.73
C PHE A 369 48.77 48.11 114.97
N TYR A 370 47.62 48.00 114.30
CA TYR A 370 46.70 46.87 114.50
C TYR A 370 47.07 45.60 113.72
N PHE A 371 47.83 45.70 112.63
CA PHE A 371 48.19 44.56 111.78
C PHE A 371 49.71 44.49 111.52
N PRO A 372 50.51 43.91 112.43
CA PRO A 372 51.98 43.98 112.42
C PRO A 372 52.71 43.16 111.33
N GLY A 373 52.01 42.73 110.27
CA GLY A 373 52.57 41.90 109.18
C GLY A 373 52.17 42.33 107.77
N VAL A 374 51.41 43.42 107.64
CA VAL A 374 50.98 43.94 106.33
C VAL A 374 51.83 45.17 105.99
N THR A 375 52.88 44.96 105.19
CA THR A 375 53.61 46.06 104.54
C THR A 375 52.82 46.51 103.32
N ILE A 376 52.05 47.59 103.46
CA ILE A 376 51.39 48.23 102.32
C ILE A 376 52.44 49.14 101.65
N PRO A 377 52.88 48.85 100.41
CA PRO A 377 53.87 49.65 99.68
C PRO A 377 53.28 50.98 99.17
N ALA A 378 52.46 51.63 100.00
CA ALA A 378 51.84 52.92 99.71
C ALA A 378 52.56 54.10 100.38
N ILE A 379 53.58 53.82 101.21
CA ILE A 379 54.40 54.88 101.84
C ILE A 379 55.45 55.42 100.86
N GLU A 380 55.79 54.71 99.78
CA GLU A 380 56.74 55.19 98.75
C GLU A 380 56.08 55.98 97.60
N ILE A 381 54.75 55.95 97.49
CA ILE A 381 53.98 56.75 96.51
C ILE A 381 53.29 57.95 97.19
N ALA A 382 53.42 58.07 98.52
CA ALA A 382 53.11 59.31 99.22
C ALA A 382 54.21 60.34 98.88
N PRO A 383 53.91 61.42 98.13
CA PRO A 383 54.91 62.45 97.92
C PRO A 383 55.30 63.01 99.28
N SER A 384 56.59 62.94 99.59
CA SER A 384 57.23 63.73 100.65
C SER A 384 56.61 65.13 100.62
N GLY A 385 56.06 65.59 101.75
CA GLY A 385 55.33 66.85 101.86
C GLY A 385 55.99 67.93 101.00
N ALA A 386 55.21 68.50 100.08
CA ALA A 386 55.70 69.33 98.98
C ALA A 386 56.76 70.33 99.48
N GLN A 387 58.02 70.12 99.10
CA GLN A 387 59.09 70.99 99.57
C GLN A 387 59.09 72.34 98.83
N ASN A 388 58.34 72.46 97.73
CA ASN A 388 58.22 73.67 96.92
C ASN A 388 56.77 73.96 96.51
N GLY A 389 56.35 75.24 96.56
CA GLY A 389 54.98 75.68 96.21
C GLY A 389 54.53 75.30 94.79
N TRP A 390 55.46 75.16 93.85
CA TRP A 390 55.18 74.67 92.48
C TRP A 390 54.70 73.22 92.43
N GLN A 391 55.18 72.36 93.33
CA GLN A 391 54.71 70.96 93.41
C GLN A 391 53.30 70.88 93.97
N TYR A 392 52.95 71.74 94.94
CA TYR A 392 51.58 71.84 95.44
C TYR A 392 50.61 72.34 94.36
N LEU A 393 51.00 73.36 93.60
CA LEU A 393 50.18 73.86 92.49
C LEU A 393 49.97 72.79 91.41
N GLY A 394 51.02 72.03 91.05
CA GLY A 394 50.92 70.91 90.12
C GLY A 394 49.97 69.80 90.60
N GLN A 395 50.00 69.48 91.90
CA GLN A 395 49.06 68.53 92.50
C GLN A 395 47.62 69.04 92.47
N VAL A 396 47.37 70.31 92.77
CA VAL A 396 46.02 70.91 92.70
C VAL A 396 45.52 70.93 91.26
N LEU A 397 46.36 71.33 90.30
CA LEU A 397 46.00 71.34 88.88
C LEU A 397 45.66 69.94 88.37
N ALA A 398 46.44 68.91 88.71
CA ALA A 398 46.13 67.53 88.33
C ALA A 398 44.77 67.06 88.86
N ARG A 399 44.42 67.44 90.11
CA ARG A 399 43.11 67.12 90.71
C ARG A 399 41.97 67.84 89.99
N ILE A 400 42.16 69.10 89.63
CA ILE A 400 41.18 69.87 88.84
C ILE A 400 41.03 69.23 87.46
N THR A 401 42.12 68.88 86.77
CA THR A 401 42.08 68.24 85.45
C THR A 401 41.33 66.90 85.47
N ILE A 402 41.45 66.12 86.55
CA ILE A 402 40.71 64.86 86.71
C ILE A 402 39.23 65.09 86.99
N LEU A 403 38.89 66.06 87.85
CA LEU A 403 37.50 66.33 88.24
C LEU A 403 36.71 67.14 87.20
N LEU A 404 37.38 67.96 86.39
CA LEU A 404 36.75 68.90 85.48
C LEU A 404 35.84 68.22 84.44
N PRO A 405 36.22 67.12 83.78
CA PRO A 405 35.32 66.41 82.85
C PRO A 405 34.06 65.88 83.53
N ALA A 406 34.19 65.33 84.75
CA ALA A 406 33.05 64.80 85.50
C ALA A 406 32.11 65.92 85.97
N ALA A 407 32.67 67.03 86.48
CA ALA A 407 31.90 68.21 86.88
C ALA A 407 31.19 68.85 85.69
N TRP A 408 31.87 68.95 84.53
CA TRP A 408 31.28 69.46 83.30
C TRP A 408 30.14 68.57 82.79
N PHE A 409 30.33 67.25 82.79
CA PHE A 409 29.29 66.30 82.38
C PHE A 409 28.03 66.38 83.26
N VAL A 410 28.19 66.45 84.58
CA VAL A 410 27.06 66.62 85.51
C VAL A 410 26.36 67.96 85.29
N SER A 411 27.12 69.05 85.08
CA SER A 411 26.55 70.37 84.78
C SER A 411 25.76 70.37 83.46
N PHE A 412 26.31 69.77 82.41
CA PHE A 412 25.64 69.64 81.12
C PHE A 412 24.35 68.79 81.22
N ALA A 413 24.42 67.65 81.92
CA ALA A 413 23.26 66.78 82.14
C ALA A 413 22.16 67.50 82.93
N ALA A 414 22.53 68.27 83.96
CA ALA A 414 21.58 69.09 84.74
C ALA A 414 20.91 70.17 83.89
N ILE A 415 21.67 70.90 83.07
CA ILE A 415 21.13 71.93 82.16
C ILE A 415 20.17 71.29 81.16
N ARG A 416 20.57 70.19 80.51
CA ARG A 416 19.73 69.47 79.55
C ARG A 416 18.45 68.91 80.17
N HIS A 417 18.53 68.36 81.38
CA HIS A 417 17.34 67.89 82.09
C HIS A 417 16.39 69.05 82.39
N SER A 418 16.92 70.19 82.84
CA SER A 418 16.10 71.37 83.14
C SER A 418 15.42 71.95 81.89
N SER A 419 16.11 71.99 80.74
CA SER A 419 15.54 72.52 79.50
C SER A 419 14.46 71.59 78.94
N LEU A 420 14.71 70.27 78.93
CA LEU A 420 13.73 69.28 78.52
C LEU A 420 12.50 69.28 79.43
N PHE A 421 12.68 69.49 80.74
CA PHE A 421 11.58 69.57 81.68
C PHE A 421 10.67 70.77 81.37
N ARG A 422 11.25 71.95 81.15
CA ARG A 422 10.51 73.17 80.77
C ARG A 422 9.80 73.02 79.43
N LEU A 423 10.47 72.43 78.42
CA LEU A 423 9.86 72.12 77.14
C LEU A 423 8.64 71.21 77.31
N ARG A 424 8.78 70.10 78.05
CA ARG A 424 7.70 69.16 78.33
C ARG A 424 6.52 69.86 79.02
N GLU A 425 6.78 70.71 80.00
CA GLU A 425 5.75 71.46 80.71
C GLU A 425 5.00 72.42 79.79
N HIS A 426 5.72 73.15 78.91
CA HIS A 426 5.09 74.00 77.92
C HIS A 426 4.25 73.21 76.90
N TYR A 427 4.71 72.07 76.42
CA TYR A 427 3.92 71.22 75.50
C TYR A 427 2.72 70.56 76.20
N ALA A 428 2.86 70.15 77.45
CA ALA A 428 1.76 69.64 78.26
C ALA A 428 0.70 70.72 78.53
N TYR A 429 1.13 71.97 78.77
CA TYR A 429 0.23 73.12 78.88
C TYR A 429 -0.49 73.42 77.56
N LYS A 430 0.23 73.36 76.43
CA LYS A 430 -0.40 73.52 75.11
C LYS A 430 -1.38 72.40 74.81
N TYR A 431 -1.06 71.17 75.18
CA TYR A 431 -1.98 70.04 75.09
C TYR A 431 -3.26 70.28 75.90
N SER A 432 -3.12 70.65 77.19
CA SER A 432 -4.29 70.87 78.05
C SER A 432 -5.14 72.05 77.59
N MET A 433 -4.53 73.13 77.08
CA MET A 433 -5.25 74.24 76.46
C MET A 433 -5.99 73.80 75.19
N ALA A 434 -5.33 73.05 74.30
CA ALA A 434 -5.94 72.54 73.06
C ALA A 434 -7.12 71.59 73.33
N VAL A 435 -7.02 70.72 74.35
CA VAL A 435 -8.12 69.83 74.78
C VAL A 435 -9.23 70.61 75.48
N ALA A 436 -8.91 71.60 76.31
CA ALA A 436 -9.88 72.39 77.05
C ALA A 436 -10.75 73.29 76.15
N VAL A 437 -10.28 73.62 74.94
CA VAL A 437 -11.07 74.40 73.96
C VAL A 437 -12.43 73.76 73.76
N GLU A 438 -12.49 72.46 73.51
CA GLU A 438 -13.75 71.76 73.26
C GLU A 438 -14.71 71.86 74.46
N GLY A 439 -14.18 71.76 75.68
CA GLY A 439 -14.95 71.94 76.92
C GLY A 439 -15.47 73.37 77.11
N PHE A 440 -14.66 74.39 76.78
CA PHE A 440 -15.09 75.79 76.87
C PHE A 440 -16.12 76.17 75.81
N LYS A 441 -15.98 75.64 74.58
CA LYS A 441 -16.98 75.79 73.51
C LYS A 441 -18.34 75.25 73.94
N GLN A 442 -18.36 74.10 74.62
CA GLN A 442 -19.59 73.50 75.13
C GLN A 442 -20.22 74.30 76.28
N GLN A 443 -19.43 74.92 77.14
CA GLN A 443 -19.92 75.68 78.31
C GLN A 443 -20.39 77.10 77.95
N ALA A 444 -19.87 77.71 76.88
CA ALA A 444 -20.20 79.07 76.46
C ALA A 444 -20.37 79.17 74.92
N PRO A 445 -21.43 78.58 74.35
CA PRO A 445 -21.62 78.48 72.90
C PRO A 445 -21.71 79.83 72.19
N SER A 446 -22.13 80.89 72.88
CA SER A 446 -22.20 82.26 72.34
C SER A 446 -20.83 82.90 72.09
N TYR A 447 -19.73 82.31 72.58
CA TYR A 447 -18.37 82.83 72.48
C TYR A 447 -17.37 81.85 71.82
N ASP A 448 -17.87 80.86 71.08
CA ASP A 448 -17.09 79.75 70.48
C ASP A 448 -15.89 80.25 69.65
N GLN A 449 -16.13 81.26 68.81
CA GLN A 449 -15.10 81.82 67.93
C GLN A 449 -14.04 82.64 68.70
N GLU A 450 -14.44 83.44 69.70
CA GLU A 450 -13.47 84.17 70.51
C GLU A 450 -12.63 83.25 71.39
N ILE A 451 -13.22 82.17 71.92
CA ILE A 451 -12.51 81.15 72.72
C ILE A 451 -11.47 80.42 71.85
N ALA A 452 -11.84 80.00 70.64
CA ALA A 452 -10.92 79.34 69.72
C ALA A 452 -9.78 80.27 69.27
N ALA A 453 -10.09 81.53 68.95
CA ALA A 453 -9.09 82.53 68.56
C ALA A 453 -8.11 82.84 69.70
N LEU A 454 -8.61 83.04 70.93
CA LEU A 454 -7.78 83.29 72.11
C LEU A 454 -6.84 82.12 72.41
N VAL A 455 -7.35 80.88 72.28
CA VAL A 455 -6.50 79.70 72.51
C VAL A 455 -5.48 79.53 71.39
N LEU A 456 -5.82 79.77 70.13
CA LEU A 456 -4.85 79.75 69.03
C LEU A 456 -3.75 80.81 69.21
N GLU A 457 -4.10 82.01 69.67
CA GLU A 457 -3.12 83.06 70.00
C GLU A 457 -2.18 82.62 71.14
N GLN A 458 -2.72 82.01 72.20
CA GLN A 458 -1.89 81.48 73.28
C GLN A 458 -1.04 80.26 72.87
N LEU A 459 -1.51 79.46 71.90
CA LEU A 459 -0.78 78.31 71.35
C LEU A 459 0.30 78.70 70.33
N ALA A 460 0.22 79.89 69.72
CA ALA A 460 1.13 80.35 68.66
C ALA A 460 2.54 80.74 69.12
N PHE A 461 2.79 80.91 70.42
CA PHE A 461 4.12 81.23 70.96
C PHE A 461 5.08 80.03 70.88
N ASN A 462 6.35 80.23 70.48
CA ASN A 462 7.37 79.17 70.41
C ASN A 462 7.96 78.83 71.81
N PRO A 463 7.76 77.60 72.35
CA PRO A 463 8.26 77.21 73.67
C PRO A 463 9.78 77.36 73.86
N ALA A 464 10.55 77.30 72.78
CA ALA A 464 12.01 77.42 72.82
C ALA A 464 12.50 78.80 73.26
N ASP A 465 11.72 79.86 72.99
CA ASP A 465 12.11 81.24 73.30
C ASP A 465 12.11 81.54 74.81
N LYS A 466 11.46 80.69 75.63
CA LYS A 466 11.43 80.79 77.10
C LYS A 466 12.47 79.90 77.82
N LEU A 467 13.40 79.28 77.09
CA LEU A 467 14.41 78.39 77.67
C LEU A 467 15.63 79.11 78.25
N ILE A 468 15.78 80.42 78.05
CA ILE A 468 16.87 81.22 78.62
C ILE A 468 16.51 81.60 80.07
N PRO A 469 17.37 81.35 81.08
CA PRO A 469 17.13 81.84 82.43
C PRO A 469 17.40 83.35 82.48
N SER A 470 16.39 84.17 82.20
CA SER A 470 16.43 85.59 82.50
C SER A 470 16.24 85.79 84.01
N LYS A 471 17.35 86.11 84.71
CA LYS A 471 17.26 87.11 85.78
C LYS A 471 16.59 88.34 85.16
N ASP A 472 15.58 88.88 85.83
CA ASP A 472 14.64 89.90 85.35
C ASP A 472 13.38 89.37 84.65
N ILE A 473 12.58 88.63 85.42
CA ILE A 473 11.14 88.61 85.19
C ILE A 473 10.57 89.89 85.84
N ARG A 474 10.23 90.89 85.02
CA ARG A 474 9.19 91.85 85.41
C ARG A 474 7.84 91.19 85.16
N GLU A 475 7.36 90.47 86.17
CA GLU A 475 5.93 90.17 86.29
C GLU A 475 5.18 91.51 86.41
N GLY A 476 4.23 91.75 85.51
CA GLY A 476 3.28 92.86 85.63
C GLY A 476 3.35 93.94 84.56
N LYS A 477 2.75 93.66 83.39
CA LYS A 477 1.80 94.51 82.65
C LYS A 477 1.44 93.80 81.34
N ALA A 478 0.17 93.44 81.16
CA ALA A 478 -0.32 92.90 79.90
C ALA A 478 -0.20 93.97 78.80
N PRO A 479 0.58 93.75 77.72
CA PRO A 479 0.65 94.70 76.61
C PRO A 479 -0.47 94.41 75.61
N GLY A 480 -1.09 95.45 75.07
CA GLY A 480 -2.04 95.36 73.95
C GLY A 480 -3.50 95.12 74.34
N ILE A 481 -4.29 94.63 73.37
CA ILE A 481 -5.77 94.57 73.36
C ILE A 481 -6.34 93.84 74.60
N ALA A 482 -5.57 92.98 75.25
CA ALA A 482 -5.90 92.37 76.54
C ALA A 482 -6.13 93.40 77.67
N GLY A 483 -5.39 94.52 77.71
CA GLY A 483 -5.63 95.62 78.64
C GLY A 483 -6.94 96.36 78.35
N TYR A 484 -7.25 96.56 77.07
CA TYR A 484 -8.51 97.17 76.61
C TYR A 484 -9.72 96.28 76.91
N LEU A 485 -9.59 94.95 76.76
CA LEU A 485 -10.64 94.00 77.08
C LEU A 485 -10.82 93.81 78.59
N LEU A 486 -9.74 93.77 79.38
CA LEU A 486 -9.81 93.74 80.85
C LEU A 486 -10.44 95.02 81.44
N GLU A 487 -10.15 96.19 80.87
CA GLU A 487 -10.74 97.46 81.28
C GLU A 487 -12.25 97.50 80.95
N LYS A 488 -12.65 96.97 79.79
CA LYS A 488 -14.06 96.87 79.37
C LYS A 488 -14.85 95.83 80.17
N ILE A 489 -14.19 94.77 80.65
CA ILE A 489 -14.76 93.77 81.55
C ILE A 489 -14.86 94.35 82.97
N ARG A 490 -13.83 95.05 83.48
CA ARG A 490 -13.84 95.66 84.83
C ARG A 490 -14.87 96.79 84.94
N ALA A 491 -15.05 97.60 83.89
CA ALA A 491 -16.08 98.65 83.82
C ALA A 491 -17.53 98.13 83.80
N ARG A 492 -17.76 96.82 83.57
CA ARG A 492 -19.09 96.19 83.63
C ARG A 492 -19.35 95.42 84.93
N VAL A 493 -18.37 95.32 85.83
CA VAL A 493 -18.43 94.48 87.04
C VAL A 493 -18.48 95.27 88.35
N GLU A 494 -18.17 96.58 88.38
CA GLU A 494 -18.30 97.43 89.59
C GLU A 494 -19.48 98.42 89.52
N PRO A 495 -20.46 98.37 90.46
CA PRO A 495 -21.51 99.38 90.59
C PRO A 495 -21.02 100.61 91.42
N PRO A 496 -21.48 101.84 91.12
CA PRO A 496 -21.06 103.03 91.86
C PRO A 496 -21.62 103.05 93.29
N LEU A 497 -20.71 103.15 94.28
CA LEU A 497 -20.98 103.47 95.68
C LEU A 497 -21.59 104.88 95.82
N ALA A 498 -22.65 105.00 96.61
CA ALA A 498 -23.24 106.27 97.04
C ALA A 498 -22.35 106.99 98.09
N THR A 499 -22.27 108.32 98.04
CA THR A 499 -21.71 109.15 99.13
C THR A 499 -22.70 110.23 99.59
N PRO A 500 -22.75 110.57 100.90
CA PRO A 500 -23.72 111.50 101.49
C PRO A 500 -23.24 112.98 101.59
N LYS A 501 -24.26 113.85 101.77
CA LYS A 501 -24.38 115.31 102.05
C LYS A 501 -23.19 116.10 102.62
N ALA A 502 -23.05 117.38 102.21
CA ALA A 502 -23.51 118.58 102.97
C ALA A 502 -22.87 119.91 102.50
N LYS A 503 -23.67 120.82 101.93
CA LYS A 503 -23.96 122.18 102.46
C LYS A 503 -25.20 122.74 101.79
#